data_AF-A0A2D9C4K7-F1
#
_entry.id   AF-A0A2D9C4K7-F1
#
_cell.length_a   1.000
_cell.length_b   1.000
_cell.length_c   1.000
_cell.angle_alpha   90.00
_cell.angle_beta   90.00
_cell.angle_gamma   90.00
#
_symmetry.space_group_name_H-M   'P 1'
#
loop_
_entity.id
_entity.type
_entity.pdbx_description
1 polymer ?
#
loop_
_entity_poly.entity_id
_entity_poly.type
_entity_poly.pdbx_seq_one_letter_code
_entity_poly.pdbx_strand_id
1 'polypeptide(L)'
;MTVRGFQKLIHDRYFASDNARGTAGTFLYLTEEFGELATALANCNRPNKPATPDERANLEEEFADVLAWLTTLANINGVDLADTLIKYTDPDRVQGTKD
;
A
#
# COMPACT_ATOMS: atom_id res chain seq x y z
N MET A 1 -14.87 -2.21 6.83
CA MET A 1 -13.49 -2.14 7.38
C MET A 1 -13.05 -0.69 7.38
N THR A 2 -12.40 -0.19 8.43
CA THR A 2 -11.82 1.17 8.48
C THR A 2 -10.31 1.10 8.24
N VAL A 3 -9.65 2.23 7.94
CA VAL A 3 -8.17 2.28 7.79
C VAL A 3 -7.49 1.77 9.07
N ARG A 4 -7.93 2.24 10.24
CA ARG A 4 -7.41 1.78 11.54
C ARG A 4 -7.70 0.29 11.78
N GLY A 5 -8.84 -0.21 11.31
CA GLY A 5 -9.20 -1.63 11.37
C GLY A 5 -8.31 -2.51 10.51
N PHE A 6 -8.02 -2.08 9.27
CA PHE A 6 -7.08 -2.76 8.39
C PHE A 6 -5.66 -2.74 8.97
N GLN A 7 -5.21 -1.57 9.45
CA GLN A 7 -3.91 -1.42 10.08
C GLN A 7 -3.73 -2.35 11.28
N LYS A 8 -4.74 -2.44 12.14
CA LYS A 8 -4.77 -3.38 13.27
C LYS A 8 -4.70 -4.84 12.80
N LEU A 9 -5.42 -5.21 11.76
CA LEU A 9 -5.39 -6.58 11.22
C LEU A 9 -3.99 -6.96 10.74
N ILE A 10 -3.31 -6.07 10.01
CA ILE A 10 -1.92 -6.28 9.58
C ILE A 10 -0.97 -6.37 10.79
N HIS A 11 -1.14 -5.48 11.77
CA HIS A 11 -0.35 -5.49 13.00
C HIS A 11 -0.49 -6.83 13.74
N ASP A 12 -1.73 -7.24 14.03
CA ASP A 12 -2.01 -8.45 14.81
C ASP A 12 -1.41 -9.72 14.18
N ARG A 13 -1.31 -9.74 12.84
CA ARG A 13 -0.84 -10.91 12.10
C ARG A 13 0.66 -10.94 11.87
N TYR A 14 1.28 -9.79 11.58
CA TYR A 14 2.65 -9.75 11.02
C TYR A 14 3.64 -8.89 11.81
N PHE A 15 3.18 -8.11 12.81
CA PHE A 15 4.05 -7.15 13.50
C PHE A 15 5.29 -7.80 14.11
N ALA A 16 5.17 -8.98 14.75
CA ALA A 16 6.31 -9.61 15.41
C ALA A 16 7.46 -9.92 14.44
N SER A 17 7.17 -10.51 13.28
CA SER A 17 8.18 -10.83 12.26
C SER A 17 8.70 -9.56 11.58
N ASP A 18 7.81 -8.64 11.24
CA ASP A 18 8.17 -7.47 10.45
C ASP A 18 8.96 -6.46 11.29
N ASN A 19 8.61 -6.31 12.57
CA ASN A 19 9.35 -5.50 13.52
C ASN A 19 10.74 -6.09 13.81
N ALA A 20 10.86 -7.43 13.87
CA ALA A 20 12.16 -8.09 14.00
C ALA A 20 13.04 -7.89 12.76
N ARG A 21 12.46 -7.85 11.55
CA ARG A 21 13.16 -7.50 10.30
C ARG A 21 13.56 -6.01 10.25
N GLY A 22 12.79 -5.15 10.91
CA GLY A 22 13.05 -3.72 11.03
C GLY A 22 12.69 -2.91 9.78
N THR A 23 12.77 -1.58 9.90
CA THR A 23 12.31 -0.63 8.87
C THR A 23 13.02 -0.79 7.53
N ALA A 24 14.36 -0.86 7.52
CA ALA A 24 15.12 -0.95 6.28
C ALA A 24 14.80 -2.23 5.50
N GLY A 25 14.78 -3.38 6.18
CA GLY A 25 14.45 -4.66 5.55
C GLY A 25 13.00 -4.72 5.07
N THR A 26 12.05 -4.18 5.84
CA THR A 26 10.65 -4.13 5.44
C THR A 26 10.40 -3.16 4.28
N PHE A 27 11.17 -2.06 4.20
CA PHE A 27 11.09 -1.15 3.06
C PHE A 27 11.52 -1.83 1.76
N LEU A 28 12.50 -2.76 1.80
CA LEU A 28 12.88 -3.54 0.61
C LEU A 28 11.72 -4.40 0.09
N TYR A 29 10.96 -5.04 0.98
CA TYR A 29 9.74 -5.75 0.57
C TYR A 29 8.74 -4.79 -0.08
N LEU A 30 8.43 -3.63 0.52
CA LEU A 30 7.56 -2.64 -0.14
C LEU A 30 8.06 -2.23 -1.54
N THR A 31 9.38 -2.10 -1.74
CA THR A 31 9.91 -1.75 -3.07
C THR A 31 9.75 -2.86 -4.11
N GLU A 32 9.77 -4.13 -3.69
CA GLU A 32 9.51 -5.29 -4.56
C GLU A 32 8.07 -5.24 -5.08
N GLU A 33 7.10 -5.03 -4.17
CA GLU A 33 5.67 -4.92 -4.47
C GLU A 33 5.36 -3.74 -5.41
N PHE A 34 6.09 -2.63 -5.28
CA PHE A 34 5.98 -1.54 -6.26
C PHE A 34 6.43 -1.97 -7.66
N GLY A 35 7.44 -2.83 -7.76
CA GLY A 35 7.89 -3.41 -9.03
C GLY A 35 6.88 -4.38 -9.63
N GLU A 36 6.26 -5.21 -8.79
CA GLU A 36 5.18 -6.13 -9.20
C GLU A 36 3.94 -5.35 -9.66
N LEU A 37 3.52 -4.34 -8.87
CA LEU A 37 2.46 -3.41 -9.27
C LEU A 37 2.77 -2.69 -10.59
N ALA A 38 4.00 -2.22 -10.79
CA ALA A 38 4.40 -1.58 -12.04
C ALA A 38 4.26 -2.54 -13.24
N THR A 39 4.61 -3.81 -13.05
CA THR A 39 4.47 -4.87 -14.06
C THR A 39 3.00 -5.15 -14.37
N ALA A 40 2.16 -5.29 -13.33
CA ALA A 40 0.72 -5.51 -13.50
C ALA A 40 0.03 -4.33 -14.21
N LEU A 41 0.41 -3.10 -13.88
CA LEU A 41 -0.05 -1.89 -14.55
C LEU A 41 0.34 -1.89 -16.03
N ALA A 42 1.60 -2.21 -16.34
CA ALA A 42 2.07 -2.28 -17.73
C ALA A 42 1.29 -3.32 -18.54
N ASN A 43 1.03 -4.49 -17.96
CA ASN A 43 0.27 -5.56 -18.60
C ASN A 43 -1.20 -5.17 -18.84
N CYS A 44 -1.84 -4.52 -17.87
CA CYS A 44 -3.25 -4.15 -17.97
C CYS A 44 -3.54 -2.98 -18.92
N ASN A 45 -2.53 -2.16 -19.24
CA ASN A 45 -2.70 -0.92 -20.02
C ASN A 45 -2.03 -0.96 -21.40
N ARG A 46 -1.79 -2.16 -21.96
CA ARG A 46 -1.18 -2.32 -23.28
C ARG A 46 -2.10 -1.78 -24.40
N PRO A 47 -1.55 -1.06 -25.40
CA PRO A 47 -2.34 -0.59 -26.55
C PRO A 47 -2.98 -1.75 -27.31
N ASN A 48 -4.26 -1.62 -27.66
CA ASN A 48 -5.01 -2.56 -28.51
C ASN A 48 -5.05 -4.02 -27.99
N LYS A 49 -4.71 -4.24 -26.72
CA LYS A 49 -4.78 -5.56 -26.08
C LYS A 49 -5.43 -5.41 -24.70
N PRO A 50 -6.75 -5.67 -24.60
CA PRO A 50 -7.42 -5.63 -23.30
C PRO A 50 -6.80 -6.65 -22.35
N ALA A 51 -6.78 -6.32 -21.08
CA ALA A 51 -6.29 -7.22 -20.03
C ALA A 51 -7.14 -8.49 -19.99
N THR A 52 -6.49 -9.63 -19.76
CA THR A 52 -7.20 -10.87 -19.42
C THR A 52 -7.79 -10.76 -18.01
N PRO A 53 -8.79 -11.59 -17.65
CA PRO A 53 -9.28 -11.66 -16.27
C PRO A 53 -8.16 -11.92 -15.25
N ASP A 54 -7.21 -12.78 -15.58
CA ASP A 54 -6.07 -13.10 -14.71
C ASP A 54 -5.14 -11.89 -14.53
N GLU A 55 -4.86 -11.13 -15.58
CA GLU A 55 -4.06 -9.90 -15.48
C GLU A 55 -4.77 -8.84 -14.63
N ARG A 56 -6.11 -8.78 -14.68
CA ARG A 56 -6.89 -7.89 -13.80
C ARG A 56 -6.87 -8.33 -12.35
N ALA A 57 -6.99 -9.62 -12.09
CA ALA A 57 -6.90 -10.17 -10.74
C ALA A 57 -5.52 -9.90 -10.13
N ASN A 58 -4.45 -10.13 -10.91
CA ASN A 58 -3.09 -9.82 -10.49
C ASN A 58 -2.95 -8.33 -10.15
N LEU A 59 -3.49 -7.43 -10.98
CA LEU A 59 -3.42 -5.99 -10.69
C LEU A 59 -4.08 -5.64 -9.34
N GLU A 60 -5.24 -6.22 -9.04
CA GLU A 60 -5.92 -5.99 -7.77
C GLU A 60 -5.12 -6.54 -6.58
N GLU A 61 -4.45 -7.68 -6.75
CA GLU A 61 -3.54 -8.29 -5.78
C GLU A 61 -2.35 -7.37 -5.48
N GLU A 62 -1.64 -6.87 -6.50
CA GLU A 62 -0.49 -5.99 -6.27
C GLU A 62 -0.86 -4.66 -5.58
N PHE A 63 -2.04 -4.13 -5.86
CA PHE A 63 -2.54 -2.95 -5.13
C PHE A 63 -2.78 -3.25 -3.65
N ALA A 64 -3.27 -4.47 -3.35
CA ALA A 64 -3.47 -4.90 -1.97
C ALA A 64 -2.13 -5.11 -1.26
N ASP A 65 -1.14 -5.70 -1.93
CA ASP A 65 0.17 -5.99 -1.33
C ASP A 65 0.97 -4.71 -1.06
N VAL A 66 1.02 -3.77 -2.01
CA VAL A 66 1.61 -2.44 -1.76
C VAL A 66 0.95 -1.76 -0.54
N LEU A 67 -0.37 -1.83 -0.42
CA LEU A 67 -1.09 -1.24 0.71
C LEU A 67 -0.77 -1.97 2.03
N ALA A 68 -0.67 -3.29 2.01
CA ALA A 68 -0.34 -4.11 3.16
C ALA A 68 1.08 -3.81 3.67
N TRP A 69 2.07 -3.73 2.78
CA TRP A 69 3.46 -3.44 3.14
C TRP A 69 3.68 -2.00 3.61
N LEU A 70 2.99 -1.03 3.01
CA LEU A 70 2.96 0.33 3.53
C LEU A 70 2.38 0.38 4.95
N THR A 71 1.34 -0.40 5.19
CA THR A 71 0.70 -0.53 6.51
C THR A 71 1.60 -1.21 7.53
N THR A 72 2.35 -2.24 7.12
CA THR A 72 3.40 -2.84 7.95
C THR A 72 4.45 -1.83 8.35
N LEU A 73 4.95 -1.01 7.41
CA LEU A 73 5.91 0.06 7.73
C LEU A 73 5.33 1.07 8.73
N ALA A 74 4.07 1.47 8.56
CA ALA A 74 3.41 2.36 9.51
C ALA A 74 3.35 1.75 10.92
N ASN A 75 3.00 0.46 11.01
CA ASN A 75 2.95 -0.27 12.27
C ASN A 75 4.29 -0.30 12.99
N ILE A 76 5.36 -0.72 12.32
CA ILE A 76 6.69 -0.85 12.96
C ILE A 76 7.35 0.50 13.28
N ASN A 77 6.88 1.59 12.67
CA ASN A 77 7.34 2.95 12.97
C ASN A 77 6.36 3.73 13.88
N GLY A 78 5.32 3.09 14.42
CA GLY A 78 4.39 3.72 15.36
C GLY A 78 3.53 4.84 14.75
N VAL A 79 3.23 4.76 13.46
CA VAL A 79 2.43 5.75 12.73
C VAL A 79 0.98 5.26 12.59
N ASP A 80 0.01 6.06 13.03
CA ASP A 80 -1.41 5.79 12.77
C ASP A 80 -1.82 6.33 11.39
N LEU A 81 -2.14 5.42 10.45
CA LEU A 81 -2.47 5.81 9.09
C LEU A 81 -3.77 6.62 9.01
N ALA A 82 -4.77 6.31 9.84
CA ALA A 82 -6.03 7.04 9.82
C ALA A 82 -5.81 8.52 10.21
N ASP A 83 -4.93 8.78 11.16
CA ASP A 83 -4.57 10.15 11.56
C ASP A 83 -3.79 10.87 10.45
N THR A 84 -2.90 10.18 9.72
CA THR A 84 -2.16 10.80 8.59
C THR A 84 -3.07 11.25 7.45
N LEU A 85 -4.17 10.53 7.20
CA LEU A 85 -5.13 10.83 6.14
C LEU A 85 -5.91 12.12 6.37
N ILE A 86 -5.95 12.66 7.59
CA ILE A 86 -6.54 13.97 7.90
C ILE A 86 -5.96 15.06 6.99
N LYS A 87 -4.67 14.94 6.63
CA LYS A 87 -3.99 15.85 5.69
C LYS A 87 -4.73 16.04 4.36
N TYR A 88 -5.43 15.01 3.87
CA TYR A 88 -6.12 15.01 2.58
C TYR A 88 -7.65 14.93 2.69
N THR A 89 -8.18 14.76 3.90
CA THR A 89 -9.62 14.58 4.15
C THR A 89 -10.25 15.73 4.92
N ASP A 90 -9.45 16.57 5.57
CA ASP A 90 -9.87 17.84 6.16
C ASP A 90 -9.89 18.93 5.08
N PRO A 91 -11.09 19.42 4.65
CA PRO A 91 -11.20 20.40 3.57
C PRO A 91 -10.47 21.72 3.88
N ASP A 92 -10.30 22.06 5.15
CA ASP A 92 -9.65 23.31 5.55
C ASP A 92 -8.12 23.22 5.44
N ARG A 93 -7.56 22.00 5.38
CA ARG A 93 -6.11 21.75 5.24
C ARG A 93 -5.67 21.54 3.79
N VAL A 94 -6.58 21.11 2.92
CA VAL A 94 -6.28 20.88 1.50
C VAL A 94 -6.44 22.20 0.73
N GLN A 95 -5.48 23.10 0.90
CA GLN A 95 -5.43 24.35 0.13
C GLN A 95 -4.34 24.28 -0.95
N GLY A 96 -4.75 24.43 -2.21
CA GLY A 96 -3.88 24.49 -3.39
C GLY A 96 -3.64 23.13 -4.06
N THR A 97 -3.53 23.14 -5.38
CA THR A 97 -2.96 22.03 -6.17
C THR A 97 -1.45 22.20 -6.23
N LYS A 98 -0.69 21.12 -6.01
CA LYS A 98 0.73 21.12 -6.42
C LYS A 98 0.73 20.99 -7.95
N ASP A 99 1.28 21.99 -8.61
CA ASP A 99 1.53 22.00 -10.06
C ASP A 99 2.51 20.90 -10.49
#